data_AF-A0A9P7MJJ5-F1
#
_entry.id   AF-A0A9P7MJJ5-F1
#
_cell.length_a   1.000
_cell.length_b   1.000
_cell.length_c   1.000
_cell.angle_alpha   90.00
_cell.angle_beta   90.00
_cell.angle_gamma   90.00
#
_symmetry.space_group_name_H-M   'P 1'
#
loop_
_entity.id
_entity.type
_entity.pdbx_description
1 polymer ?
#
loop_
_entity_poly.entity_id
_entity_poly.type
_entity_poly.pdbx_seq_one_letter_code
_entity_poly.pdbx_strand_id
1 'polypeptide(L)'
;MEAFPTWAHFTRVRFAGVKLADVGDGKGQGLVATAKCSHEEAAAEENERAVLRIPSDLVLSAEAVDAYAKVDHNFKQLLDVAGRKASLKAKLAALQTEFELLHDLSEDLPFWNTLFWAQETILLEDWLLVDAWYRSRCLELPTSGTAMVPALDMVNHSGQPSALYEEEGTEDVVLLIRPETSVSEGKEITISYGEAKSASEMLFNYGFVDPSSSVSTMTLHLHPLPDDPLAGAKAHIFNDAKVVKLSAEAGNEEQDRRCRWDSPFIYLMCLNEEDGLSFRLLQDTEGNRSLRLFWQEEDVTQRTNDFENLIKGHELCQVFRLRAVTVILQTVEEQLAGIRSGSCDAEPEASQADGTLRSDCIAATQLLRDVEEKLLIKAAESLSHERDALLADDHVVAYLGLAESSDMEDADFS
;
A
#
# COMPACT_ATOMS: atom_id res chain seq x y z
N MET A 1 7.11 -1.64 30.62
CA MET A 1 7.89 -2.90 30.50
C MET A 1 7.95 -3.70 31.80
N GLU A 2 8.10 -3.10 32.98
CA GLU A 2 8.22 -3.86 34.24
C GLU A 2 7.02 -4.75 34.59
N ALA A 3 5.80 -4.33 34.23
CA ALA A 3 4.59 -5.14 34.45
C ALA A 3 4.35 -6.24 33.39
N PHE A 4 5.03 -6.17 32.24
CA PHE A 4 4.77 -7.04 31.10
C PHE A 4 5.07 -8.53 31.38
N PRO A 5 6.19 -8.91 32.03
CA PRO A 5 6.43 -10.31 32.41
C PRO A 5 5.34 -10.88 33.32
N THR A 6 4.83 -10.05 34.25
CA THR A 6 3.74 -10.43 35.15
C THR A 6 2.44 -10.65 34.38
N TRP A 7 2.08 -9.73 33.48
CA TRP A 7 0.93 -9.87 32.61
C TRP A 7 1.02 -11.11 31.72
N ALA A 8 2.17 -11.35 31.07
CA ALA A 8 2.39 -12.51 30.21
C ALA A 8 2.21 -13.83 30.98
N HIS A 9 2.72 -13.89 32.21
CA HIS A 9 2.55 -15.05 33.07
C HIS A 9 1.07 -15.33 33.38
N PHE A 10 0.29 -14.31 33.76
CA PHE A 10 -1.13 -14.47 34.08
C PHE A 10 -2.00 -14.79 32.86
N THR A 11 -1.61 -14.29 31.69
CA THR A 11 -2.35 -14.49 30.43
C THR A 11 -1.91 -15.74 29.67
N ARG A 12 -0.96 -16.53 30.19
CA ARG A 12 -0.44 -17.76 29.58
C ARG A 12 0.36 -17.52 28.29
N VAL A 13 0.85 -16.30 28.05
CA VAL A 13 1.85 -16.03 27.00
C VAL A 13 3.18 -16.63 27.44
N ARG A 14 3.77 -17.49 26.59
CA ARG A 14 5.00 -18.22 26.92
C ARG A 14 6.16 -17.76 26.06
N PHE A 15 7.27 -17.43 26.71
CA PHE A 15 8.56 -17.13 26.10
C PHE A 15 9.52 -18.29 26.36
N ALA A 16 10.15 -18.84 25.33
CA ALA A 16 11.12 -19.92 25.44
C ALA A 16 12.46 -19.49 24.84
N GLY A 17 13.47 -19.30 25.69
CA GLY A 17 14.81 -18.88 25.25
C GLY A 17 14.88 -17.45 24.68
N VAL A 18 13.89 -16.60 24.98
CA VAL A 18 13.77 -15.24 24.44
C VAL A 18 13.22 -14.25 25.47
N LYS A 19 13.44 -12.95 25.26
CA LYS A 19 12.87 -11.86 26.06
C LYS A 19 12.66 -10.60 25.23
N LEU A 20 11.77 -9.72 25.67
CA LEU A 20 11.71 -8.36 25.13
C LEU A 20 12.83 -7.50 25.72
N ALA A 21 13.53 -6.76 24.87
CA ALA A 21 14.57 -5.82 25.27
C ALA A 21 14.69 -4.69 24.24
N ASP A 22 15.34 -3.59 24.64
CA ASP A 22 15.79 -2.57 23.69
C ASP A 22 16.88 -3.18 22.80
N VAL A 23 16.68 -3.14 21.48
CA VAL A 23 17.62 -3.72 20.50
C VAL A 23 18.63 -2.69 19.98
N GLY A 24 18.53 -1.42 20.40
CA GLY A 24 19.42 -0.35 19.96
C GLY A 24 19.09 0.21 18.57
N ASP A 25 20.00 1.03 18.05
CA ASP A 25 19.98 1.58 16.68
C ASP A 25 18.66 2.28 16.26
N GLY A 26 17.92 2.83 17.23
CA GLY A 26 16.66 3.54 16.97
C GLY A 26 15.46 2.64 16.64
N LYS A 27 15.61 1.31 16.63
CA LYS A 27 14.52 0.34 16.39
C LYS A 27 13.60 0.16 17.61
N GLY A 28 14.06 0.58 18.78
CA GLY A 28 13.29 0.48 20.02
C GLY A 28 13.28 -0.93 20.61
N GLN A 29 12.12 -1.40 21.05
CA GLN A 29 12.00 -2.72 21.66
C GLN A 29 11.91 -3.81 20.58
N GLY A 30 12.46 -4.99 20.88
CA GLY A 30 12.41 -6.16 20.03
C GLY A 30 12.51 -7.45 20.84
N LEU A 31 12.36 -8.59 20.17
CA LEU A 31 12.53 -9.90 20.78
C LEU A 31 14.00 -10.36 20.64
N VAL A 32 14.65 -10.68 21.75
CA VAL A 32 16.07 -11.05 21.80
C VAL A 32 16.24 -12.44 22.39
N ALA A 33 17.05 -13.26 21.75
CA ALA A 33 17.43 -14.59 22.23
C ALA A 33 18.22 -14.50 23.56
N THR A 34 17.79 -15.25 24.57
CA THR A 34 18.51 -15.46 25.85
C THR A 34 19.29 -16.76 25.87
N ALA A 35 19.12 -17.60 24.85
CA ALA A 35 19.92 -18.77 24.57
C ALA A 35 19.96 -18.97 23.04
N LYS A 36 20.83 -19.86 22.56
CA LYS A 36 20.82 -20.24 21.14
C LYS A 36 19.47 -20.85 20.79
N CYS A 37 18.81 -20.32 19.77
CA CYS A 37 17.55 -20.80 19.24
C CYS A 37 17.79 -21.36 17.83
N SER A 38 17.30 -22.57 17.56
CA SER A 38 17.35 -23.17 16.22
C SER A 38 16.14 -24.06 15.99
N HIS A 39 15.80 -24.29 14.73
CA HIS A 39 14.68 -25.17 14.36
C HIS A 39 14.88 -26.62 14.83
N GLU A 40 16.12 -27.08 15.02
CA GLU A 40 16.44 -28.47 15.40
C GLU A 40 16.59 -28.67 16.93
N GLU A 41 16.98 -27.64 17.69
CA GLU A 41 17.09 -27.69 19.16
C GLU A 41 15.74 -27.41 19.85
N ALA A 42 14.75 -26.95 19.08
CA ALA A 42 13.34 -26.89 19.41
C ALA A 42 12.81 -28.34 19.57
N ALA A 43 12.41 -28.72 20.79
CA ALA A 43 12.43 -30.10 21.31
C ALA A 43 11.69 -31.20 20.49
N ALA A 44 11.84 -32.44 20.96
CA ALA A 44 11.30 -33.67 20.35
C ALA A 44 9.76 -33.72 20.25
N GLU A 45 9.05 -32.83 20.93
CA GLU A 45 7.61 -32.63 20.83
C GLU A 45 7.31 -31.29 20.13
N GLU A 46 6.36 -31.30 19.19
CA GLU A 46 5.92 -30.15 18.37
C GLU A 46 5.58 -28.92 19.21
N ASN A 47 5.05 -29.16 20.42
CA ASN A 47 4.55 -28.15 21.35
C ASN A 47 5.64 -27.30 22.04
N GLU A 48 6.89 -27.77 22.06
CA GLU A 48 8.04 -27.09 22.69
C GLU A 48 8.94 -26.34 21.69
N ARG A 49 8.53 -26.31 20.41
CA ARG A 49 9.34 -25.69 19.35
C ARG A 49 9.20 -24.17 19.25
N ALA A 50 8.08 -23.65 19.73
CA ALA A 50 7.78 -22.23 19.67
C ALA A 50 8.62 -21.42 20.67
N VAL A 51 9.32 -20.41 20.16
CA VAL A 51 10.03 -19.44 21.01
C VAL A 51 9.07 -18.45 21.67
N LEU A 52 7.88 -18.25 21.06
CA LEU A 52 6.77 -17.47 21.62
C LEU A 52 5.46 -18.20 21.33
N ARG A 53 4.59 -18.35 22.33
CA ARG A 53 3.23 -18.85 22.18
C ARG A 53 2.23 -17.89 22.82
N ILE A 54 1.21 -17.51 22.06
CA ILE A 54 0.17 -16.57 22.44
C ILE A 54 -1.18 -17.31 22.35
N PRO A 55 -1.92 -17.40 23.47
CA PRO A 55 -3.28 -17.94 23.44
C PRO A 55 -4.21 -17.15 22.51
N SER A 56 -5.09 -17.86 21.81
CA SER A 56 -6.06 -17.25 20.88
C SER A 56 -6.95 -16.20 21.51
N ASP A 57 -7.30 -16.36 22.80
CA ASP A 57 -8.15 -15.43 23.55
C ASP A 57 -7.52 -14.05 23.80
N LEU A 58 -6.23 -13.88 23.49
CA LEU A 58 -5.53 -12.60 23.55
C LEU A 58 -5.38 -11.92 22.18
N VAL A 59 -5.71 -12.61 21.10
CA VAL A 59 -5.58 -12.10 19.73
C VAL A 59 -6.75 -11.16 19.43
N LEU A 60 -6.45 -9.92 19.08
CA LEU A 60 -7.46 -8.93 18.68
C LEU A 60 -7.66 -9.02 17.16
N SER A 61 -8.58 -9.85 16.71
CA SER A 61 -8.98 -10.02 15.31
C SER A 61 -10.40 -9.48 15.05
N ALA A 62 -10.80 -9.38 13.78
CA ALA A 62 -12.19 -9.07 13.43
C ALA A 62 -13.18 -10.07 14.06
N GLU A 63 -12.82 -11.35 14.10
CA GLU A 63 -13.62 -12.38 14.76
C GLU A 63 -13.71 -12.18 16.28
N ALA A 64 -12.61 -11.81 16.94
CA ALA A 64 -12.62 -11.49 18.36
C ALA A 64 -13.47 -10.25 18.67
N VAL A 65 -13.41 -9.23 17.81
CA VAL A 65 -14.25 -8.03 17.86
C VAL A 65 -15.74 -8.41 17.71
N ASP A 66 -16.09 -9.24 16.73
CA ASP A 66 -17.45 -9.73 16.52
C ASP A 66 -17.94 -10.63 17.67
N ALA A 67 -17.06 -11.45 18.24
CA ALA A 67 -17.36 -12.28 19.39
C ALA A 67 -17.62 -11.43 20.65
N TYR A 68 -16.81 -10.41 20.88
CA TYR A 68 -17.00 -9.46 21.98
C TYR A 68 -18.30 -8.64 21.80
N ALA A 69 -18.62 -8.22 20.58
CA ALA A 69 -19.87 -7.54 20.25
C ALA A 69 -21.13 -8.41 20.51
N LYS A 70 -21.02 -9.73 20.55
CA LYS A 70 -22.15 -10.61 20.96
C LYS A 70 -22.42 -10.55 22.47
N VAL A 71 -21.43 -10.17 23.26
CA VAL A 71 -21.47 -10.21 24.74
C VAL A 71 -21.64 -8.81 25.33
N ASP A 72 -21.03 -7.80 24.72
CA ASP A 72 -21.09 -6.41 25.16
C ASP A 72 -22.00 -5.57 24.25
N HIS A 73 -23.19 -5.26 24.77
CA HIS A 73 -24.20 -4.49 24.04
C HIS A 73 -23.75 -3.07 23.71
N ASN A 74 -22.95 -2.44 24.57
CA ASN A 74 -22.47 -1.08 24.36
C ASN A 74 -21.40 -1.05 23.27
N PHE A 75 -20.51 -2.06 23.26
CA PHE A 75 -19.49 -2.22 22.22
C PHE A 75 -20.11 -2.53 20.85
N LYS A 76 -21.14 -3.38 20.80
CA LYS A 76 -21.85 -3.68 19.55
C LYS A 76 -22.44 -2.44 18.89
N GLN A 77 -23.06 -1.56 19.67
CA GLN A 77 -23.61 -0.30 19.16
C GLN A 77 -22.54 0.61 18.54
N LEU A 78 -21.32 0.56 19.05
CA LEU A 78 -20.17 1.31 18.54
C LEU A 78 -19.61 0.70 17.24
N LEU A 79 -19.56 -0.64 17.16
CA LEU A 79 -19.00 -1.38 16.03
C LEU A 79 -19.85 -1.27 14.75
N ASP A 80 -21.19 -1.26 14.88
CA ASP A 80 -22.13 -1.16 13.75
C ASP A 80 -21.99 0.16 12.94
N VAL A 81 -21.15 1.09 13.42
CA VAL A 81 -21.13 2.49 13.03
C VAL A 81 -19.81 2.97 12.42
N ALA A 82 -18.66 2.37 12.74
CA ALA A 82 -17.34 2.90 12.37
C ALA A 82 -16.73 2.18 11.15
N GLY A 83 -16.56 2.86 10.00
CA GLY A 83 -15.83 2.24 8.88
C GLY A 83 -15.36 3.15 7.72
N ARG A 84 -14.04 3.11 7.47
CA ARG A 84 -13.28 2.97 6.17
C ARG A 84 -12.22 4.06 5.85
N LYS A 85 -11.05 3.58 5.40
CA LYS A 85 -9.73 4.26 5.20
C LYS A 85 -9.50 4.95 3.83
N ALA A 86 -8.53 5.89 3.76
CA ALA A 86 -8.01 6.60 2.57
C ALA A 86 -6.49 6.96 2.67
N SER A 87 -5.91 7.74 1.72
CA SER A 87 -4.45 8.10 1.54
C SER A 87 -3.95 9.28 2.39
N LEU A 88 -2.70 9.42 2.87
CA LEU A 88 -2.29 10.36 3.97
C LEU A 88 -3.15 11.64 4.21
N LYS A 89 -3.27 12.58 3.27
CA LYS A 89 -4.16 13.76 3.43
C LYS A 89 -5.63 13.35 3.49
N ALA A 90 -6.05 12.50 2.57
CA ALA A 90 -7.35 11.84 2.62
C ALA A 90 -7.51 10.91 3.84
N LYS A 91 -6.43 10.40 4.45
CA LYS A 91 -6.42 9.53 5.63
C LYS A 91 -6.63 10.37 6.87
N LEU A 92 -5.96 11.51 6.98
CA LEU A 92 -6.24 12.49 8.04
C LEU A 92 -7.67 13.00 7.91
N ALA A 93 -8.12 13.35 6.70
CA ALA A 93 -9.51 13.74 6.47
C ALA A 93 -10.51 12.61 6.77
N ALA A 94 -10.19 11.38 6.39
CA ALA A 94 -11.02 10.20 6.68
C ALA A 94 -11.04 9.90 8.17
N LEU A 95 -9.91 9.96 8.87
CA LEU A 95 -9.82 9.77 10.32
C LEU A 95 -10.58 10.85 11.07
N GLN A 96 -10.52 12.09 10.61
CA GLN A 96 -11.33 13.18 11.14
C GLN A 96 -12.81 12.90 10.92
N THR A 97 -13.21 12.52 9.70
CA THR A 97 -14.60 12.16 9.39
C THR A 97 -15.07 10.96 10.22
N GLU A 98 -14.23 9.94 10.40
CA GLU A 98 -14.49 8.76 11.23
C GLU A 98 -14.66 9.15 12.71
N PHE A 99 -13.85 10.08 13.22
CA PHE A 99 -13.94 10.58 14.58
C PHE A 99 -15.20 11.42 14.82
N GLU A 100 -15.51 12.34 13.90
CA GLU A 100 -16.76 13.12 13.92
C GLU A 100 -17.98 12.20 13.87
N LEU A 101 -17.95 11.20 12.98
CA LEU A 101 -18.99 10.16 12.89
C LEU A 101 -19.12 9.38 14.21
N LEU A 102 -18.00 8.95 14.80
CA LEU A 102 -17.96 8.25 16.08
C LEU A 102 -18.59 9.10 17.20
N HIS A 103 -18.26 10.39 17.25
CA HIS A 103 -18.83 11.34 18.19
C HIS A 103 -20.35 11.45 18.00
N ASP A 104 -20.81 11.82 16.80
CA ASP A 104 -22.23 12.04 16.48
C ASP A 104 -23.11 10.83 16.80
N LEU A 105 -22.57 9.62 16.65
CA LEU A 105 -23.34 8.39 16.87
C LEU A 105 -23.28 7.86 18.30
N SER A 106 -22.30 8.31 19.10
CA SER A 106 -22.13 7.84 20.47
C SER A 106 -22.36 8.92 21.54
N GLU A 107 -22.53 10.18 21.15
CA GLU A 107 -22.83 11.28 22.08
C GLU A 107 -24.17 11.10 22.79
N ASP A 108 -25.17 10.52 22.13
CA ASP A 108 -26.48 10.24 22.71
C ASP A 108 -26.52 8.94 23.53
N LEU A 109 -25.46 8.13 23.47
CA LEU A 109 -25.36 6.87 24.21
C LEU A 109 -24.81 7.14 25.61
N PRO A 110 -25.60 6.95 26.70
CA PRO A 110 -25.24 7.44 28.03
C PRO A 110 -23.89 6.93 28.57
N PHE A 111 -23.55 5.68 28.26
CA PHE A 111 -22.28 5.07 28.66
C PHE A 111 -21.10 5.76 27.96
N TRP A 112 -21.13 5.86 26.63
CA TRP A 112 -20.05 6.45 25.82
C TRP A 112 -19.94 7.96 26.00
N ASN A 113 -21.07 8.65 26.15
CA ASN A 113 -21.08 10.06 26.53
C ASN A 113 -20.34 10.29 27.84
N THR A 114 -20.65 9.53 28.89
CA THR A 114 -19.98 9.67 30.19
C THR A 114 -18.49 9.31 30.10
N LEU A 115 -18.15 8.29 29.32
CA LEU A 115 -16.80 7.76 29.23
C LEU A 115 -15.87 8.62 28.36
N PHE A 116 -16.36 9.18 27.26
CA PHE A 116 -15.54 9.84 26.23
C PHE A 116 -15.84 11.33 26.04
N TRP A 117 -17.11 11.74 26.04
CA TRP A 117 -17.53 13.03 25.49
C TRP A 117 -17.84 14.10 26.55
N ALA A 118 -18.55 13.73 27.63
CA ALA A 118 -18.98 14.63 28.70
C ALA A 118 -17.82 15.37 29.39
N GLN A 119 -16.63 14.80 29.33
CA GLN A 119 -15.41 15.34 29.92
C GLN A 119 -14.31 15.56 28.88
N GLU A 120 -14.61 15.42 27.59
CA GLU A 120 -13.63 15.53 26.48
C GLU A 120 -12.37 14.68 26.73
N THR A 121 -12.55 13.45 27.22
CA THR A 121 -11.44 12.58 27.62
C THR A 121 -10.74 11.92 26.44
N ILE A 122 -11.35 11.94 25.26
CA ILE A 122 -10.75 11.49 24.00
C ILE A 122 -10.78 12.63 23.01
N LEU A 123 -9.62 12.90 22.40
CA LEU A 123 -9.44 13.90 21.35
C LEU A 123 -9.16 13.23 20.00
N LEU A 124 -9.18 14.02 18.92
CA LEU A 124 -8.84 13.55 17.59
C LEU A 124 -7.41 12.96 17.58
N GLU A 125 -6.48 13.55 18.32
CA GLU A 125 -5.10 13.09 18.47
C GLU A 125 -5.02 11.66 19.04
N ASP A 126 -5.91 11.30 19.96
CA ASP A 126 -6.00 9.93 20.50
C ASP A 126 -6.51 8.96 19.44
N TRP A 127 -7.48 9.36 18.62
CA TRP A 127 -7.96 8.56 17.49
C TRP A 127 -6.88 8.32 16.43
N LEU A 128 -6.11 9.37 16.10
CA LEU A 128 -4.94 9.26 15.22
C LEU A 128 -3.91 8.29 15.79
N LEU A 129 -3.67 8.33 17.10
CA LEU A 129 -2.73 7.45 17.79
C LEU A 129 -3.19 5.98 17.77
N VAL A 130 -4.46 5.72 18.03
CA VAL A 130 -5.03 4.35 17.98
C VAL A 130 -4.91 3.76 16.58
N ASP A 131 -5.25 4.52 15.53
CA ASP A 131 -5.11 4.06 14.15
C ASP A 131 -3.63 3.83 13.77
N ALA A 132 -2.70 4.65 14.26
CA ALA A 132 -1.26 4.45 14.07
C ALA A 132 -0.77 3.18 14.80
N TRP A 133 -1.20 2.93 16.03
CA TRP A 133 -0.89 1.67 16.75
C TRP A 133 -1.43 0.47 16.01
N TYR A 134 -2.69 0.50 15.60
CA TYR A 134 -3.31 -0.60 14.86
C TYR A 134 -2.54 -0.88 13.57
N ARG A 135 -2.28 0.12 12.73
CA ARG A 135 -1.61 -0.07 11.43
C ARG A 135 -0.16 -0.56 11.55
N SER A 136 0.58 -0.10 12.56
CA SER A 136 1.98 -0.49 12.76
C SER A 136 2.16 -1.87 13.40
N ARG A 137 1.10 -2.46 13.98
CA ARG A 137 1.17 -3.68 14.80
C ARG A 137 0.28 -4.82 14.34
N CYS A 138 -0.66 -4.57 13.43
CA CYS A 138 -1.47 -5.63 12.86
C CYS A 138 -0.65 -6.58 11.99
N LEU A 139 -0.97 -7.86 12.11
CA LEU A 139 -0.41 -8.98 11.38
C LEU A 139 -1.51 -9.66 10.58
N GLU A 140 -1.15 -10.30 9.47
CA GLU A 140 -2.08 -11.11 8.68
C GLU A 140 -1.91 -12.57 9.08
N LEU A 141 -2.84 -13.07 9.90
CA LEU A 141 -2.86 -14.47 10.31
C LEU A 141 -3.55 -15.34 9.23
N PRO A 142 -3.06 -16.56 8.94
CA PRO A 142 -3.59 -17.41 7.87
C PRO A 142 -5.09 -17.72 7.96
N THR A 143 -5.62 -17.85 9.17
CA THR A 143 -6.99 -18.27 9.49
C THR A 143 -7.80 -17.09 10.03
N SER A 144 -7.26 -16.38 11.02
CA SER A 144 -7.97 -15.28 11.71
C SER A 144 -7.92 -13.94 10.95
N GLY A 145 -7.17 -13.85 9.84
CA GLY A 145 -6.99 -12.63 9.06
C GLY A 145 -6.22 -11.53 9.80
N THR A 146 -6.55 -10.26 9.53
CA THR A 146 -5.90 -9.12 10.18
C THR A 146 -6.14 -9.13 11.70
N ALA A 147 -5.06 -9.20 12.48
CA ALA A 147 -5.14 -9.21 13.93
C ALA A 147 -3.95 -8.52 14.61
N MET A 148 -4.17 -7.97 15.81
CA MET A 148 -3.08 -7.61 16.72
C MET A 148 -2.79 -8.77 17.66
N VAL A 149 -1.54 -9.25 17.66
CA VAL A 149 -1.10 -10.37 18.49
C VAL A 149 -0.12 -9.84 19.54
N PRO A 150 -0.52 -9.73 20.82
CA PRO A 150 0.34 -9.20 21.86
C PRO A 150 1.67 -9.94 21.94
N ALA A 151 2.76 -9.21 22.23
CA ALA A 151 4.13 -9.71 22.26
C ALA A 151 4.73 -9.99 20.89
N LEU A 152 3.97 -10.64 19.99
CA LEU A 152 4.40 -10.86 18.61
C LEU A 152 4.47 -9.54 17.82
N ASP A 153 3.57 -8.60 18.12
CA ASP A 153 3.56 -7.23 17.59
C ASP A 153 4.78 -6.37 17.99
N MET A 154 5.65 -6.91 18.86
CA MET A 154 6.91 -6.30 19.27
C MET A 154 8.12 -6.92 18.53
N VAL A 155 7.91 -7.89 17.64
CA VAL A 155 8.98 -8.55 16.88
C VAL A 155 9.26 -7.75 15.61
N ASN A 156 10.46 -7.22 15.48
CA ASN A 156 10.80 -6.30 14.40
C ASN A 156 10.94 -6.98 13.03
N HIS A 157 10.86 -6.14 11.99
CA HIS A 157 11.03 -6.56 10.60
C HIS A 157 12.50 -6.85 10.24
N SER A 158 12.71 -7.83 9.36
CA SER A 158 13.91 -7.95 8.54
C SER A 158 13.57 -8.52 7.16
N GLY A 159 14.28 -8.08 6.11
CA GLY A 159 14.27 -8.73 4.79
C GLY A 159 14.85 -10.15 4.78
N GLN A 160 15.62 -10.53 5.81
CA GLN A 160 16.08 -11.91 6.06
C GLN A 160 15.57 -12.35 7.44
N PRO A 161 14.27 -12.63 7.57
CA PRO A 161 13.66 -12.92 8.87
C PRO A 161 14.20 -14.21 9.46
N SER A 162 14.44 -14.23 10.77
CA SER A 162 14.92 -15.43 11.47
C SER A 162 13.79 -16.34 11.96
N ALA A 163 12.56 -15.81 12.03
CA ALA A 163 11.38 -16.53 12.46
C ALA A 163 10.20 -16.38 11.49
N LEU A 164 9.21 -17.24 11.68
CA LEU A 164 7.88 -17.18 11.06
C LEU A 164 6.84 -17.43 12.15
N TYR A 165 5.65 -16.87 11.96
CA TYR A 165 4.52 -17.12 12.86
C TYR A 165 3.46 -17.97 12.16
N GLU A 166 2.79 -18.81 12.93
CA GLU A 166 1.75 -19.72 12.46
C GLU A 166 0.60 -19.76 13.48
N GLU A 167 -0.56 -20.24 13.05
CA GLU A 167 -1.68 -20.58 13.92
C GLU A 167 -1.71 -22.10 14.11
N GLU A 168 -1.64 -22.55 15.36
CA GLU A 168 -1.61 -23.97 15.72
C GLU A 168 -2.91 -24.35 16.46
N GLY A 169 -3.57 -25.42 16.00
CA GLY A 169 -4.74 -25.98 16.69
C GLY A 169 -5.95 -25.04 16.73
N THR A 170 -6.52 -24.82 17.92
CA THR A 170 -7.68 -23.93 18.14
C THR A 170 -7.24 -22.47 18.30
N GLU A 171 -6.50 -21.95 17.32
CA GLU A 171 -6.12 -20.53 17.12
C GLU A 171 -4.97 -19.99 17.98
N ASP A 172 -4.17 -20.83 18.66
CA ASP A 172 -2.97 -20.32 19.34
C ASP A 172 -1.97 -19.80 18.29
N VAL A 173 -1.44 -18.60 18.51
CA VAL A 173 -0.40 -18.03 17.62
C VAL A 173 0.97 -18.41 18.17
N VAL A 174 1.80 -19.00 17.32
CA VAL A 174 3.16 -19.43 17.67
C VAL A 174 4.20 -18.74 16.80
N LEU A 175 5.36 -18.43 17.37
CA LEU A 175 6.54 -17.96 16.64
C LEU A 175 7.59 -19.08 16.64
N LEU A 176 8.02 -19.48 15.44
CA LEU A 176 8.96 -20.56 15.18
C LEU A 176 10.21 -20.00 14.51
N ILE A 177 11.40 -20.48 14.90
CA ILE A 177 12.63 -20.19 14.16
C ILE A 177 12.55 -20.87 12.80
N ARG A 178 12.90 -20.16 11.73
CA ARG A 178 12.83 -20.71 10.38
C ARG A 178 13.74 -21.93 10.22
N PRO A 179 13.37 -22.90 9.37
CA PRO A 179 14.27 -23.98 8.97
C PRO A 179 15.62 -23.42 8.52
N GLU A 180 16.70 -24.16 8.80
CA GLU A 180 18.08 -23.78 8.44
C GLU A 180 18.60 -22.48 9.09
N THR A 181 17.83 -21.86 9.98
CA THR A 181 18.23 -20.67 10.72
C THR A 181 18.61 -21.02 12.16
N SER A 182 19.66 -20.37 12.66
CA SER A 182 20.01 -20.38 14.08
C SER A 182 20.30 -18.96 14.55
N VAL A 183 19.69 -18.59 15.68
CA VAL A 183 19.87 -17.30 16.33
C VAL A 183 20.70 -17.49 17.59
N SER A 184 21.86 -16.84 17.67
CA SER A 184 22.72 -16.88 18.84
C SER A 184 22.15 -16.09 20.02
N GLU A 185 22.56 -16.42 21.24
CA GLU A 185 22.26 -15.61 22.42
C GLU A 185 22.64 -14.13 22.22
N GLY A 186 21.76 -13.24 22.66
CA GLY A 186 21.90 -11.79 22.53
C GLY A 186 21.56 -11.24 21.14
N LYS A 187 21.15 -12.07 20.18
CA LYS A 187 20.71 -11.62 18.85
C LYS A 187 19.19 -11.43 18.79
N GLU A 188 18.79 -10.46 17.97
CA GLU A 188 17.40 -10.14 17.70
C GLU A 188 16.74 -11.24 16.86
N ILE A 189 15.51 -11.58 17.22
CA ILE A 189 14.61 -12.41 16.43
C ILE A 189 13.71 -11.48 15.62
N THR A 190 13.59 -11.75 14.33
CA THR A 190 12.90 -10.89 13.37
C THR A 190 11.92 -11.69 12.51
N ILE A 191 10.88 -11.01 12.05
CA ILE A 191 9.87 -11.55 11.14
C ILE A 191 9.80 -10.73 9.86
N SER A 192 9.13 -11.27 8.82
CA SER A 192 8.77 -10.47 7.67
C SER A 192 7.45 -9.75 7.95
N TYR A 193 7.38 -8.45 7.68
CA TYR A 193 6.12 -7.71 7.70
C TYR A 193 5.37 -7.86 6.37
N GLY A 194 5.93 -8.58 5.39
CA GLY A 194 5.37 -8.82 4.07
C GLY A 194 6.44 -8.69 2.98
N GLU A 195 6.38 -9.54 1.96
CA GLU A 195 7.41 -9.64 0.91
C GLU A 195 7.22 -8.67 -0.26
N ALA A 196 6.13 -7.88 -0.28
CA ALA A 196 5.75 -7.03 -1.42
C ALA A 196 5.48 -5.56 -1.07
N LYS A 197 5.84 -5.10 0.13
CA LYS A 197 5.55 -3.74 0.61
C LYS A 197 6.53 -2.73 0.01
N SER A 198 6.02 -1.61 -0.51
CA SER A 198 6.85 -0.52 -1.01
C SER A 198 7.52 0.24 0.14
N ALA A 199 8.59 0.98 -0.16
CA ALA A 199 9.22 1.88 0.82
C ALA A 199 8.23 2.90 1.41
N SER A 200 7.31 3.41 0.58
CA SER A 200 6.25 4.32 1.02
C SER A 200 5.25 3.63 1.95
N GLU A 201 4.83 2.39 1.64
CA GLU A 201 3.96 1.61 2.52
C GLU A 201 4.63 1.34 3.86
N MET A 202 5.91 0.96 3.86
CA MET A 202 6.71 0.76 5.07
C MET A 202 6.74 2.04 5.93
N LEU A 203 6.98 3.19 5.31
CA LEU A 203 7.02 4.46 6.04
C LEU A 203 5.66 4.86 6.60
N PHE A 204 4.60 4.80 5.79
CA PHE A 204 3.27 5.30 6.19
C PHE A 204 2.52 4.38 7.16
N ASN A 205 2.80 3.07 7.15
CA ASN A 205 2.15 2.12 8.04
C ASN A 205 3.01 1.78 9.27
N TYR A 206 4.33 1.70 9.12
CA TYR A 206 5.24 1.23 10.17
C TYR A 206 6.22 2.29 10.68
N GLY A 207 6.31 3.44 10.02
CA GLY A 207 7.13 4.57 10.49
C GLY A 207 8.62 4.46 10.16
N PHE A 208 9.02 3.53 9.29
CA PHE A 208 10.42 3.40 8.84
C PHE A 208 10.50 2.92 7.39
N VAL A 209 11.66 3.12 6.75
CA VAL A 209 11.98 2.53 5.45
C VAL A 209 13.02 1.45 5.66
N ASP A 210 12.80 0.25 5.13
CA ASP A 210 13.82 -0.82 5.16
C ASP A 210 14.85 -0.60 4.04
N PRO A 211 16.09 -0.22 4.34
CA PRO A 211 17.14 -0.02 3.33
C PRO A 211 17.60 -1.34 2.70
N SER A 212 17.31 -2.48 3.34
CA SER A 212 17.68 -3.82 2.86
C SER A 212 16.61 -4.47 2.00
N SER A 213 15.46 -3.80 1.81
CA SER A 213 14.37 -4.33 1.02
C SER A 213 14.79 -4.59 -0.42
N SER A 214 14.54 -5.80 -0.89
CA SER A 214 14.68 -6.17 -2.31
C SER A 214 13.51 -5.65 -3.15
N VAL A 215 12.44 -5.16 -2.50
CA VAL A 215 11.22 -4.66 -3.17
C VAL A 215 11.43 -3.21 -3.57
N SER A 216 11.56 -2.99 -4.88
CA SER A 216 11.61 -1.64 -5.46
C SER A 216 10.37 -1.44 -6.31
N THR A 217 9.29 -1.01 -5.65
CA THR A 217 8.01 -0.71 -6.30
C THR A 217 7.48 0.65 -5.86
N MET A 218 6.74 1.30 -6.75
CA MET A 218 6.11 2.60 -6.52
C MET A 218 4.85 2.71 -7.36
N THR A 219 3.86 3.46 -6.88
CA THR A 219 2.61 3.72 -7.60
C THR A 219 2.48 5.21 -7.83
N LEU A 220 2.22 5.61 -9.09
CA LEU A 220 2.01 7.00 -9.48
C LEU A 220 0.57 7.21 -9.95
N HIS A 221 -0.02 8.33 -9.60
CA HIS A 221 -1.34 8.72 -10.09
C HIS A 221 -1.27 9.21 -11.53
N LEU A 222 -2.19 8.74 -12.37
CA LEU A 222 -2.37 9.23 -13.73
C LEU A 222 -3.38 10.36 -13.72
N HIS A 223 -2.96 11.53 -14.19
CA HIS A 223 -3.83 12.68 -14.36
C HIS A 223 -4.51 12.63 -15.73
N PRO A 224 -5.79 13.04 -15.84
CA PRO A 224 -6.45 13.15 -17.14
C PRO A 224 -5.67 14.07 -18.09
N LEU A 225 -5.61 13.68 -19.36
CA LEU A 225 -4.98 14.49 -20.39
C LEU A 225 -5.79 15.78 -20.61
N PRO A 226 -5.16 16.97 -20.64
CA PRO A 226 -5.87 18.26 -20.61
C PRO A 226 -6.79 18.47 -21.81
N ASP A 227 -6.43 17.94 -22.98
CA ASP A 227 -7.17 18.13 -24.24
C ASP A 227 -8.01 16.89 -24.63
N ASP A 228 -8.26 15.96 -23.70
CA ASP A 228 -9.06 14.77 -23.98
C ASP A 228 -10.57 15.02 -23.78
N PRO A 229 -11.39 15.08 -24.86
CA PRO A 229 -12.83 15.32 -24.76
C PRO A 229 -13.57 14.19 -24.04
N LEU A 230 -12.99 12.99 -23.97
CA LEU A 230 -13.56 11.81 -23.33
C LEU A 230 -13.10 11.62 -21.88
N ALA A 231 -12.24 12.51 -21.36
CA ALA A 231 -11.63 12.38 -20.03
C ALA A 231 -12.65 12.11 -18.92
N GLY A 232 -13.75 12.89 -18.89
CA GLY A 232 -14.81 12.72 -17.89
C GLY A 232 -15.53 11.39 -17.99
N ALA A 233 -15.79 10.91 -19.22
CA ALA A 233 -16.46 9.63 -19.46
C ALA A 233 -15.57 8.43 -19.09
N LYS A 234 -14.29 8.47 -19.48
CA LYS A 234 -13.26 7.49 -19.10
C LYS A 234 -13.11 7.42 -17.58
N ALA A 235 -13.04 8.58 -16.92
CA ALA A 235 -12.89 8.65 -15.47
C ALA A 235 -14.12 8.11 -14.72
N HIS A 236 -15.32 8.36 -15.23
CA HIS A 236 -16.58 7.90 -14.64
C HIS A 236 -16.79 6.39 -14.79
N ILE A 237 -16.47 5.82 -15.95
CA ILE A 237 -16.73 4.39 -16.19
C ILE A 237 -15.66 3.48 -15.58
N PHE A 238 -14.43 3.99 -15.41
CA PHE A 238 -13.35 3.23 -14.82
C PHE A 238 -13.45 3.22 -13.28
N ASN A 239 -13.90 2.09 -12.75
CA ASN A 239 -14.20 1.89 -11.34
C ASN A 239 -13.00 1.51 -10.46
N ASP A 240 -11.78 1.52 -11.02
CA ASP A 240 -10.55 1.15 -10.30
C ASP A 240 -9.60 2.36 -10.16
N ALA A 241 -8.45 2.13 -9.52
CA ALA A 241 -7.40 3.12 -9.30
C ALA A 241 -6.76 3.56 -10.64
N LYS A 242 -6.79 4.87 -10.88
CA LYS A 242 -6.21 5.51 -12.07
C LYS A 242 -4.72 5.75 -11.84
N VAL A 243 -3.96 4.67 -11.83
CA VAL A 243 -2.56 4.66 -11.43
C VAL A 243 -1.70 3.85 -12.39
N VAL A 244 -0.39 4.10 -12.35
CA VAL A 244 0.63 3.23 -12.92
C VAL A 244 1.52 2.71 -11.80
N LYS A 245 1.73 1.40 -11.77
CA LYS A 245 2.63 0.74 -10.83
C LYS A 245 3.97 0.50 -11.53
N LEU A 246 5.05 1.00 -10.95
CA LEU A 246 6.42 0.78 -11.38
C LEU A 246 7.09 -0.26 -10.48
N SER A 247 7.89 -1.13 -11.08
CA SER A 247 8.63 -2.18 -10.37
C SER A 247 9.97 -2.45 -11.04
N ALA A 248 11.06 -2.51 -10.27
CA ALA A 248 12.34 -2.96 -10.80
C ALA A 248 12.46 -4.49 -10.69
N GLU A 249 12.92 -5.15 -11.76
CA GLU A 249 13.15 -6.60 -11.73
C GLU A 249 14.25 -6.99 -10.72
N ALA A 250 14.12 -8.16 -10.09
CA ALA A 250 15.18 -8.74 -9.26
C ALA A 250 16.27 -9.36 -10.14
N GLY A 251 17.20 -8.52 -10.63
CA GLY A 251 18.40 -8.96 -11.35
C GLY A 251 19.61 -9.13 -10.42
N ASN A 252 20.56 -10.01 -10.78
CA ASN A 252 21.79 -10.26 -10.01
C ASN A 252 22.74 -9.04 -9.98
N GLU A 253 22.66 -8.13 -10.96
CA GLU A 253 23.45 -6.90 -11.04
C GLU A 253 22.54 -5.67 -11.10
N GLU A 254 22.89 -4.63 -10.34
CA GLU A 254 22.06 -3.43 -10.14
C GLU A 254 21.87 -2.60 -11.41
N GLN A 255 22.79 -2.75 -12.37
CA GLN A 255 22.87 -2.05 -13.66
C GLN A 255 21.96 -2.65 -14.75
N ASP A 256 21.56 -3.93 -14.65
CA ASP A 256 20.82 -4.65 -15.71
C ASP A 256 19.33 -4.85 -15.38
N ARG A 257 18.87 -4.28 -14.26
CA ARG A 257 17.48 -4.36 -13.81
C ARG A 257 16.61 -3.40 -14.62
N ARG A 258 15.86 -3.93 -15.59
CA ARG A 258 14.83 -3.15 -16.29
C ARG A 258 13.67 -2.82 -15.36
N CYS A 259 13.09 -1.65 -15.55
CA CYS A 259 11.85 -1.27 -14.89
C CYS A 259 10.66 -1.81 -15.69
N ARG A 260 9.73 -2.48 -15.00
CA ARG A 260 8.42 -2.86 -15.52
C ARG A 260 7.36 -1.91 -15.01
N TRP A 261 6.36 -1.66 -15.84
CA TRP A 261 5.18 -0.90 -15.48
C TRP A 261 3.92 -1.74 -15.70
N ASP A 262 2.90 -1.47 -14.90
CA ASP A 262 1.56 -2.06 -15.02
C ASP A 262 0.51 -0.96 -14.79
N SER A 263 -0.46 -0.86 -15.68
CA SER A 263 -1.56 0.10 -15.54
C SER A 263 -2.79 -0.37 -16.31
N PRO A 264 -3.83 -0.85 -15.61
CA PRO A 264 -5.09 -1.21 -16.25
C PRO A 264 -5.82 -0.02 -16.90
N PHE A 265 -5.49 1.21 -16.49
CA PHE A 265 -6.14 2.43 -16.97
C PHE A 265 -5.46 3.07 -18.19
N ILE A 266 -4.14 2.91 -18.36
CA ILE A 266 -3.35 3.74 -19.30
C ILE A 266 -3.87 3.65 -20.74
N TYR A 267 -4.25 2.46 -21.21
CA TYR A 267 -4.75 2.30 -22.56
C TYR A 267 -6.11 2.95 -22.76
N LEU A 268 -7.06 2.75 -21.83
CA LEU A 268 -8.35 3.44 -21.88
C LEU A 268 -8.17 4.97 -21.84
N MET A 269 -7.19 5.46 -21.09
CA MET A 269 -6.88 6.88 -21.02
C MET A 269 -6.39 7.44 -22.36
N CYS A 270 -5.56 6.70 -23.10
CA CYS A 270 -4.91 7.16 -24.35
C CYS A 270 -5.73 6.94 -25.63
N LEU A 271 -6.83 6.20 -25.59
CA LEU A 271 -7.68 5.90 -26.76
C LEU A 271 -8.74 6.98 -26.99
N ASN A 272 -9.00 7.31 -28.25
CA ASN A 272 -9.93 8.35 -28.70
C ASN A 272 -11.06 7.76 -29.56
N GLU A 273 -12.01 8.62 -29.98
CA GLU A 273 -13.12 8.20 -30.86
C GLU A 273 -12.63 7.66 -32.21
N GLU A 274 -11.62 8.30 -32.77
CA GLU A 274 -10.99 7.92 -34.04
C GLU A 274 -10.32 6.54 -33.99
N ASP A 275 -9.92 6.10 -32.79
CA ASP A 275 -9.30 4.79 -32.57
C ASP A 275 -10.36 3.67 -32.45
N GLY A 276 -11.65 4.01 -32.41
CA GLY A 276 -12.76 3.07 -32.25
C GLY A 276 -13.34 2.98 -30.83
N LEU A 277 -12.97 3.90 -29.93
CA LEU A 277 -13.58 4.03 -28.61
C LEU A 277 -14.87 4.85 -28.70
N SER A 278 -15.99 4.40 -28.14
CA SER A 278 -17.18 5.26 -28.07
C SER A 278 -17.97 5.08 -26.79
N PHE A 279 -18.63 6.14 -26.36
CA PHE A 279 -19.49 6.15 -25.18
C PHE A 279 -20.94 6.40 -25.60
N ARG A 280 -21.87 5.56 -25.12
CA ARG A 280 -23.30 5.69 -25.43
C ARG A 280 -24.12 5.68 -24.15
N LEU A 281 -25.05 6.63 -24.02
CA LEU A 281 -26.06 6.60 -22.98
C LEU A 281 -27.21 5.69 -23.42
N LEU A 282 -27.30 4.51 -22.82
CA LEU A 282 -28.42 3.60 -23.05
C LEU A 282 -29.44 3.72 -21.91
N GLN A 283 -30.71 3.77 -22.28
CA GLN A 283 -31.82 3.74 -21.35
C GLN A 283 -32.34 2.30 -21.24
N ASP A 284 -32.45 1.79 -20.01
CA ASP A 284 -33.05 0.48 -19.77
C ASP A 284 -34.59 0.53 -19.87
N THR A 285 -35.23 -0.64 -19.77
CA THR A 285 -36.70 -0.76 -19.80
C THR A 285 -37.40 -0.12 -18.61
N GLU A 286 -36.66 0.21 -17.55
CA GLU A 286 -37.15 0.86 -16.33
C GLU A 286 -36.96 2.40 -16.38
N GLY A 287 -36.34 2.90 -17.45
CA GLY A 287 -36.10 4.31 -17.67
C GLY A 287 -34.76 4.82 -17.11
N ASN A 288 -33.94 3.98 -16.49
CA ASN A 288 -32.63 4.36 -15.98
C ASN A 288 -31.64 4.54 -17.13
N ARG A 289 -30.82 5.59 -17.05
CA ARG A 289 -29.77 5.87 -18.03
C ARG A 289 -28.44 5.35 -17.51
N SER A 290 -27.78 4.51 -18.30
CA SER A 290 -26.43 4.01 -18.01
C SER A 290 -25.48 4.40 -19.14
N LEU A 291 -24.31 4.92 -18.77
CA LEU A 291 -23.22 5.12 -19.71
C LEU A 291 -22.59 3.76 -20.04
N ARG A 292 -22.42 3.48 -21.33
CA ARG A 292 -21.83 2.25 -21.85
C ARG A 292 -20.61 2.57 -22.69
N LEU A 293 -19.58 1.74 -22.56
CA LEU A 293 -18.34 1.86 -23.33
C LEU A 293 -18.30 0.80 -24.42
N PHE A 294 -17.99 1.25 -25.63
CA PHE A 294 -17.86 0.41 -26.79
C PHE A 294 -16.44 0.49 -27.36
N TRP A 295 -15.92 -0.65 -27.78
CA TRP A 295 -14.66 -0.78 -28.51
C TRP A 295 -14.96 -1.45 -29.86
N GLN A 296 -14.74 -0.75 -30.97
CA GLN A 296 -15.07 -1.24 -32.32
C GLN A 296 -16.50 -1.80 -32.43
N GLU A 297 -17.48 -1.06 -31.92
CA GLU A 297 -18.92 -1.42 -31.84
C GLU A 297 -19.29 -2.55 -30.86
N GLU A 298 -18.34 -3.16 -30.15
CA GLU A 298 -18.60 -4.16 -29.11
C GLU A 298 -18.73 -3.51 -27.72
N ASP A 299 -19.78 -3.84 -26.94
CA ASP A 299 -19.94 -3.36 -25.56
C ASP A 299 -18.87 -4.01 -24.65
N VAL A 300 -17.93 -3.20 -24.18
CA VAL A 300 -16.84 -3.60 -23.28
C VAL A 300 -16.94 -2.93 -21.91
N THR A 301 -18.13 -2.48 -21.51
CA THR A 301 -18.38 -1.77 -20.23
C THR A 301 -17.88 -2.55 -19.01
N GLN A 302 -17.86 -3.89 -19.06
CA GLN A 302 -17.37 -4.75 -17.96
C GLN A 302 -15.87 -5.08 -18.05
N ARG A 303 -15.17 -4.60 -19.08
CA ARG A 303 -13.76 -4.90 -19.39
C ARG A 303 -12.91 -3.64 -19.43
N THR A 304 -13.28 -2.62 -18.66
CA THR A 304 -12.60 -1.31 -18.65
C THR A 304 -11.14 -1.37 -18.20
N ASN A 305 -10.75 -2.45 -17.50
CA ASN A 305 -9.39 -2.71 -17.02
C ASN A 305 -8.59 -3.67 -17.92
N ASP A 306 -9.16 -4.12 -19.03
CA ASP A 306 -8.59 -5.17 -19.91
C ASP A 306 -8.22 -4.63 -21.30
N PHE A 307 -8.06 -3.30 -21.43
CA PHE A 307 -7.81 -2.66 -22.71
C PHE A 307 -6.49 -3.08 -23.35
N GLU A 308 -5.48 -3.47 -22.56
CA GLU A 308 -4.25 -4.05 -23.09
C GLU A 308 -4.54 -5.30 -23.95
N ASN A 309 -5.49 -6.15 -23.54
CA ASN A 309 -5.85 -7.33 -24.33
C ASN A 309 -6.78 -6.99 -25.50
N LEU A 310 -7.69 -6.03 -25.32
CA LEU A 310 -8.62 -5.58 -26.37
C LEU A 310 -7.89 -4.99 -27.59
N ILE A 311 -6.75 -4.34 -27.40
CA ILE A 311 -6.01 -3.69 -28.49
C ILE A 311 -5.05 -4.62 -29.25
N LYS A 312 -4.73 -5.83 -28.75
CA LYS A 312 -3.66 -6.70 -29.31
C LYS A 312 -3.83 -7.07 -30.78
N GLY A 313 -5.06 -7.06 -31.29
CA GLY A 313 -5.38 -7.32 -32.70
C GLY A 313 -5.56 -6.07 -33.57
N HIS A 314 -5.45 -4.88 -32.99
CA HIS A 314 -5.71 -3.62 -33.70
C HIS A 314 -4.51 -3.22 -34.58
N GLU A 315 -4.77 -2.64 -35.75
CA GLU A 315 -3.72 -2.20 -36.68
C GLU A 315 -2.81 -1.11 -36.07
N LEU A 316 -3.41 -0.23 -35.26
CA LEU A 316 -2.71 0.83 -34.51
C LEU A 316 -2.20 0.37 -33.13
N CYS A 317 -2.13 -0.93 -32.84
CA CYS A 317 -1.73 -1.42 -31.51
C CYS A 317 -0.38 -0.84 -31.04
N GLN A 318 0.62 -0.74 -31.93
CA GLN A 318 1.93 -0.16 -31.56
C GLN A 318 1.84 1.36 -31.31
N VAL A 319 0.97 2.07 -32.03
CA VAL A 319 0.70 3.50 -31.79
C VAL A 319 0.07 3.70 -30.41
N PHE A 320 -0.88 2.86 -30.01
CA PHE A 320 -1.49 2.93 -28.67
C PHE A 320 -0.47 2.63 -27.57
N ARG A 321 0.43 1.66 -27.79
CA ARG A 321 1.56 1.40 -26.89
C ARG A 321 2.50 2.60 -26.79
N LEU A 322 2.82 3.24 -27.91
CA LEU A 322 3.65 4.45 -27.90
C LEU A 322 3.00 5.59 -27.09
N ARG A 323 1.70 5.85 -27.29
CA ARG A 323 0.96 6.86 -26.52
C ARG A 323 0.99 6.53 -25.02
N ALA A 324 0.72 5.28 -24.65
CA ALA A 324 0.76 4.84 -23.25
C ALA A 324 2.14 5.04 -22.62
N VAL A 325 3.20 4.55 -23.27
CA VAL A 325 4.59 4.69 -22.79
C VAL A 325 4.99 6.16 -22.66
N THR A 326 4.57 7.00 -23.61
CA THR A 326 4.88 8.44 -23.59
C THR A 326 4.23 9.14 -22.40
N VAL A 327 2.97 8.84 -22.09
CA VAL A 327 2.29 9.43 -20.93
C VAL A 327 2.89 8.93 -19.61
N ILE A 328 3.24 7.64 -19.52
CA ILE A 328 3.92 7.10 -18.33
C ILE A 328 5.29 7.77 -18.16
N LEU A 329 6.07 7.90 -19.23
CA LEU A 329 7.37 8.58 -19.20
C LEU A 329 7.24 10.02 -18.71
N GLN A 330 6.28 10.79 -19.24
CA GLN A 330 6.01 12.14 -18.78
C GLN A 330 5.65 12.16 -17.28
N THR A 331 4.77 11.27 -16.83
CA THR A 331 4.38 11.17 -15.41
C THR A 331 5.58 10.87 -14.51
N VAL A 332 6.50 10.01 -14.96
CA VAL A 332 7.75 9.68 -14.27
C VAL A 332 8.69 10.89 -14.22
N GLU A 333 8.87 11.61 -15.32
CA GLU A 333 9.73 12.78 -15.40
C GLU A 333 9.21 13.94 -14.53
N GLU A 334 7.90 14.18 -14.52
CA GLU A 334 7.24 15.16 -13.66
C GLU A 334 7.45 14.84 -12.18
N GLN A 335 7.24 13.59 -11.78
CA GLN A 335 7.47 13.15 -10.40
C GLN A 335 8.94 13.27 -10.00
N LEU A 336 9.86 12.88 -10.89
CA LEU A 336 11.30 13.01 -10.65
C LEU A 336 11.73 14.46 -10.50
N ALA A 337 11.18 15.36 -11.32
CA ALA A 337 11.41 16.79 -11.20
C ALA A 337 10.90 17.33 -9.85
N GLY A 338 9.71 16.90 -9.40
CA GLY A 338 9.13 17.28 -8.11
C GLY A 338 9.97 16.83 -6.89
N ILE A 339 10.55 15.63 -6.95
CA ILE A 339 11.47 15.16 -5.89
C ILE A 339 12.74 16.01 -5.85
N ARG A 340 13.31 16.32 -7.02
CA ARG A 340 14.57 17.08 -7.13
C ARG A 340 14.45 18.56 -6.80
N SER A 341 13.33 19.18 -7.15
CA SER A 341 13.04 20.58 -6.80
C SER A 341 12.77 20.75 -5.30
N GLY A 342 12.50 19.66 -4.57
CA GLY A 342 12.00 19.71 -3.21
C GLY A 342 10.59 20.27 -3.10
N SER A 343 9.91 20.54 -4.23
CA SER A 343 8.54 21.03 -4.26
C SER A 343 7.58 19.86 -4.20
N CYS A 344 7.33 19.37 -3.00
CA CYS A 344 6.02 18.79 -2.70
C CYS A 344 5.14 19.97 -2.25
N ASP A 345 3.91 20.10 -2.76
CA ASP A 345 2.97 21.22 -2.58
C ASP A 345 2.58 21.54 -1.11
N ALA A 346 3.55 21.92 -0.29
CA ALA A 346 3.37 22.52 1.02
C ALA A 346 4.61 23.34 1.33
N GLU A 347 4.47 24.67 1.32
CA GLU A 347 5.47 25.56 1.88
C GLU A 347 5.77 25.18 3.34
N PRO A 348 7.03 24.89 3.71
CA PRO A 348 7.43 24.85 5.11
C PRO A 348 7.75 26.28 5.59
N GLU A 349 6.92 27.27 5.26
CA GLU A 349 7.16 28.66 5.70
C GLU A 349 6.53 28.97 7.08
N ALA A 350 5.76 28.05 7.67
CA ALA A 350 5.14 28.25 8.98
C ALA A 350 5.74 27.44 10.15
N SER A 351 6.74 26.57 9.92
CA SER A 351 7.19 25.61 10.95
C SER A 351 8.65 25.76 11.40
N GLN A 352 9.39 26.73 10.87
CA GLN A 352 10.78 26.98 11.29
C GLN A 352 10.92 27.79 12.59
N ALA A 353 9.81 28.20 13.21
CA ALA A 353 9.83 29.03 14.41
C ALA A 353 9.88 28.24 15.74
N ASP A 354 9.69 26.91 15.76
CA ASP A 354 9.50 26.18 17.02
C ASP A 354 10.13 24.77 17.10
N GLY A 355 11.25 24.51 16.42
CA GLY A 355 12.08 23.32 16.69
C GLY A 355 11.39 21.93 16.60
N THR A 356 10.39 21.76 15.73
CA THR A 356 9.32 20.76 15.92
C THR A 356 9.39 19.46 15.10
N LEU A 357 10.34 19.28 14.16
CA LEU A 357 10.45 18.02 13.39
C LEU A 357 11.49 17.07 13.99
N ARG A 358 11.07 15.86 14.34
CA ARG A 358 11.96 14.80 14.85
C ARG A 358 13.02 14.44 13.80
N SER A 359 14.28 14.35 14.23
CA SER A 359 15.42 13.96 13.37
C SER A 359 15.17 12.65 12.63
N ASP A 360 14.53 11.68 13.29
CA ASP A 360 14.27 10.35 12.72
C ASP A 360 13.27 10.42 11.57
N CYS A 361 12.25 11.29 11.69
CA CYS A 361 11.26 11.51 10.63
C CYS A 361 11.90 12.19 9.41
N ILE A 362 12.82 13.13 9.62
CA ILE A 362 13.58 13.78 8.55
C ILE A 362 14.45 12.74 7.84
N ALA A 363 15.18 11.90 8.59
CA ALA A 363 16.02 10.85 8.04
C ALA A 363 15.21 9.82 7.23
N ALA A 364 14.07 9.37 7.75
CA ALA A 364 13.19 8.42 7.05
C ALA A 364 12.58 9.02 5.77
N THR A 365 12.21 10.30 5.79
CA THR A 365 11.72 11.03 4.61
C THR A 365 12.81 11.15 3.55
N GLN A 366 14.04 11.47 3.95
CA GLN A 366 15.16 11.54 3.02
C GLN A 366 15.45 10.16 2.41
N LEU A 367 15.45 9.11 3.23
CA LEU A 367 15.65 7.74 2.74
C LEU A 367 14.57 7.31 1.74
N LEU A 368 13.30 7.67 1.98
CA LEU A 368 12.22 7.42 1.04
C LEU A 368 12.48 8.14 -0.30
N ARG A 369 12.83 9.42 -0.26
CA ARG A 369 13.15 10.21 -1.46
C ARG A 369 14.30 9.60 -2.25
N ASP A 370 15.36 9.17 -1.59
CA ASP A 370 16.52 8.55 -2.24
C ASP A 370 16.14 7.22 -2.92
N VAL A 371 15.27 6.42 -2.30
CA VAL A 371 14.77 5.15 -2.87
C VAL A 371 13.84 5.40 -4.07
N GLU A 372 12.91 6.35 -3.96
CA GLU A 372 11.99 6.71 -5.03
C GLU A 372 12.72 7.34 -6.23
N GLU A 373 13.67 8.25 -5.99
CA GLU A 373 14.47 8.87 -7.05
C GLU A 373 15.23 7.82 -7.85
N LYS A 374 15.88 6.85 -7.18
CA LYS A 374 16.59 5.75 -7.85
C LYS A 374 15.68 4.93 -8.75
N LEU A 375 14.45 4.63 -8.29
CA LEU A 375 13.49 3.87 -9.09
C LEU A 375 12.99 4.68 -10.28
N LEU A 376 12.70 5.98 -10.08
CA LEU A 376 12.24 6.89 -11.13
C LEU A 376 13.27 7.08 -12.23
N ILE A 377 14.55 7.24 -11.90
CA ILE A 377 15.64 7.34 -12.89
C ILE A 377 15.66 6.07 -13.77
N LYS A 378 15.64 4.89 -13.15
CA LYS A 378 15.63 3.62 -13.88
C LYS A 378 14.36 3.44 -14.73
N ALA A 379 13.22 3.90 -14.24
CA ALA A 379 11.96 3.89 -14.97
C ALA A 379 12.04 4.78 -16.20
N ALA A 380 12.54 6.01 -16.05
CA ALA A 380 12.71 6.96 -17.15
C ALA A 380 13.63 6.41 -18.25
N GLU A 381 14.78 5.83 -17.86
CA GLU A 381 15.71 5.19 -18.81
C GLU A 381 15.05 4.03 -19.57
N SER A 382 14.34 3.14 -18.86
CA SER A 382 13.67 1.98 -19.47
C SER A 382 12.55 2.40 -20.42
N LEU A 383 11.72 3.35 -20.00
CA LEU A 383 10.59 3.89 -20.78
C LEU A 383 11.07 4.69 -21.99
N SER A 384 12.16 5.45 -21.86
CA SER A 384 12.77 6.16 -23.00
C SER A 384 13.25 5.17 -24.06
N HIS A 385 13.90 4.08 -23.64
CA HIS A 385 14.31 3.03 -24.58
C HIS A 385 13.10 2.32 -25.23
N GLU A 386 12.04 2.05 -24.47
CA GLU A 386 10.80 1.47 -25.02
C GLU A 386 10.14 2.41 -26.04
N ARG A 387 10.06 3.71 -25.73
CA ARG A 387 9.55 4.74 -26.65
C ARG A 387 10.38 4.79 -27.93
N ASP A 388 11.71 4.82 -27.83
CA ASP A 388 12.59 4.92 -28.99
C ASP A 388 12.49 3.67 -29.88
N ALA A 389 12.32 2.48 -29.27
CA ALA A 389 12.06 1.26 -30.01
C ALA A 389 10.70 1.27 -30.73
N LEU A 390 9.66 1.82 -30.10
CA LEU A 390 8.34 1.98 -30.71
C LEU A 390 8.33 3.03 -31.82
N LEU A 391 9.08 4.12 -31.70
CA LEU A 391 9.24 5.13 -32.75
C LEU A 391 9.95 4.58 -33.99
N ALA A 392 10.77 3.55 -33.84
CA ALA A 392 11.42 2.85 -34.94
C ALA A 392 10.57 1.73 -35.55
N ASP A 393 9.39 1.43 -34.98
CA ASP A 393 8.50 0.39 -35.50
C ASP A 393 7.82 0.85 -36.80
N ASP A 394 7.83 -0.01 -37.82
CA ASP A 394 7.33 0.31 -39.16
C ASP A 394 5.85 0.78 -39.15
N HIS A 395 5.01 0.22 -38.26
CA HIS A 395 3.60 0.62 -38.16
C HIS A 395 3.45 2.03 -37.58
N VAL A 396 4.29 2.39 -36.62
CA VAL A 396 4.31 3.72 -36.01
C VAL A 396 4.84 4.75 -37.00
N VAL A 397 5.94 4.45 -37.69
CA VAL A 397 6.52 5.34 -38.72
C VAL A 397 5.52 5.61 -39.83
N ALA A 398 4.81 4.57 -40.31
CA ALA A 398 3.78 4.73 -41.32
C ALA A 398 2.62 5.63 -40.84
N TYR A 399 2.17 5.45 -39.60
CA TYR A 399 1.11 6.27 -39.01
C TYR A 399 1.52 7.75 -38.87
N LEU A 400 2.71 8.02 -38.33
CA LEU A 400 3.21 9.38 -38.16
C LEU A 400 3.45 10.09 -39.50
N GLY A 401 3.97 9.38 -40.51
CA GLY A 401 4.15 9.94 -41.84
C GLY A 401 2.83 10.29 -42.54
N LEU A 402 1.75 9.54 -42.28
CA LEU A 402 0.40 9.89 -42.76
C LEU A 402 -0.16 11.13 -42.05
N ALA A 403 0.03 11.23 -40.73
CA ALA A 403 -0.41 12.39 -39.94
C ALA A 403 0.29 13.70 -40.34
N GLU A 404 1.61 13.67 -40.58
CA GLU A 404 2.35 14.84 -41.07
C GLU A 404 1.86 15.29 -42.46
N SER A 405 1.41 14.35 -43.31
CA SER A 405 0.89 14.68 -44.64
C SER A 405 -0.51 15.31 -44.58
N SER A 406 -1.38 14.88 -43.66
CA SER A 406 -2.71 15.48 -43.49
C SER A 406 -2.64 16.89 -42.89
N ASP A 407 -1.75 17.12 -41.93
CA ASP A 407 -1.57 18.45 -41.31
C ASP A 407 -1.00 19.47 -42.31
N MET A 408 -0.15 19.03 -43.25
CA MET A 408 0.36 19.90 -44.32
C MET A 408 -0.71 20.25 -45.36
N GLU A 409 -1.64 19.33 -45.67
CA GLU A 409 -2.76 19.61 -46.57
C GLU A 409 -3.75 20.61 -45.94
N ASP A 410 -4.05 20.51 -44.64
CA ASP A 410 -4.94 21.47 -43.96
C ASP A 410 -4.31 22.87 -43.77
N ALA A 411 -2.98 22.95 -43.65
CA ALA A 411 -2.26 24.22 -43.55
C ALA A 411 -2.15 24.99 -44.88
N ASP A 412 -2.18 24.31 -46.03
CA ASP A 412 -2.09 24.93 -47.38
C ASP A 412 -3.43 25.48 -47.88
N PHE A 413 -4.51 25.26 -47.12
CA PHE A 413 -5.86 25.82 -47.36
C PHE A 413 -6.28 26.94 -46.39
N SER A 414 -5.36 27.43 -45.54
CA SER A 414 -5.63 28.50 -44.55
C SER A 414 -5.19 29.90 -45.00
#